data_AF-A0A8C6T3K5-F1
#
_entry.id   AF-A0A8C6T3K5-F1
#
_cell.length_a   1.000
_cell.length_b   1.000
_cell.length_c   1.000
_cell.angle_alpha   90.00
_cell.angle_beta   90.00
_cell.angle_gamma   90.00
#
_symmetry.space_group_name_H-M   'P 1'
#
loop_
_entity.id
_entity.type
_entity.pdbx_description
1 polymer ?
#
loop_
_entity_poly.entity_id
_entity_poly.type
_entity_poly.pdbx_seq_one_letter_code
_entity_poly.pdbx_strand_id
1 'polypeptide(L)' 'MCVSCNVVSRLDREQAESLLICSGDFLVRESSSAAGQYVLSGREGATVRHLLLVDPNGQVSSA' A
#
# COMPACT_ATOMS: atom_id res chain seq x y z
N MET A 1 13.70 15.45 2.27
CA MET A 1 12.98 14.52 3.16
C MET A 1 11.50 14.64 2.81
N CYS A 2 10.95 13.72 2.01
CA CYS A 2 9.51 13.63 1.82
C CYS A 2 9.01 12.50 2.72
N VAL A 3 8.12 12.84 3.64
CA VAL A 3 7.35 11.91 4.47
C VAL A 3 5.92 12.40 4.40
N SER A 4 5.18 11.93 3.40
CA SER A 4 3.75 12.21 3.26
C SER A 4 2.96 11.07 3.91
N CYS A 5 2.70 11.17 5.21
CA CYS A 5 1.72 10.31 5.88
C CYS A 5 0.31 10.76 5.48
N ASN A 6 -0.32 10.06 4.54
CA ASN A 6 -1.74 10.23 4.23
C ASN A 6 -2.48 8.94 4.64
N VAL A 7 -3.26 9.00 5.72
CA VAL A 7 -4.21 7.93 6.06
C VAL A 7 -5.42 8.14 5.15
N VAL A 8 -5.55 7.31 4.12
CA VAL A 8 -6.70 7.32 3.22
C VAL A 8 -7.25 5.90 3.13
N SER A 9 -8.40 5.69 3.76
CA SER A 9 -8.97 4.36 4.04
C SER A 9 -9.55 3.64 2.83
N ARG A 10 -9.79 4.31 1.69
CA ARG A 10 -10.32 3.70 0.46
C ARG A 10 -9.67 4.28 -0.79
N LEU A 11 -8.42 3.88 -1.03
CA LEU A 11 -7.73 4.17 -2.28
C LEU A 11 -7.72 2.94 -3.18
N ASP A 12 -8.01 3.16 -4.45
CA ASP A 12 -7.76 2.17 -5.50
C ASP A 12 -6.26 2.11 -5.83
N ARG A 13 -5.83 1.04 -6.51
CA ARG A 13 -4.41 0.79 -6.82
C ARG A 13 -3.77 1.97 -7.56
N GLU A 14 -4.44 2.51 -8.56
CA GLU A 14 -3.95 3.64 -9.37
C GLU A 14 -3.79 4.92 -8.54
N GLN A 15 -4.73 5.20 -7.63
CA GLN A 15 -4.64 6.36 -6.75
C GLN A 15 -3.49 6.21 -5.76
N ALA A 16 -3.27 4.99 -5.25
CA ALA A 16 -2.13 4.69 -4.40
C ALA A 16 -0.80 4.89 -5.15
N GLU A 17 -0.67 4.38 -6.37
CA GLU A 17 0.52 4.58 -7.20
C GLU A 17 0.78 6.06 -7.50
N SER A 18 -0.27 6.86 -7.71
CA SER A 18 -0.14 8.31 -7.94
C SER A 18 0.35 9.08 -6.71
N LEU A 19 0.09 8.60 -5.50
CA LEU A 19 0.56 9.22 -4.26
C LEU A 19 2.00 8.84 -3.91
N LEU A 20 2.49 7.73 -4.45
CA LEU A 20 3.84 7.23 -4.23
C LEU A 20 4.79 7.88 -5.25
N ILE A 21 5.24 9.11 -4.94
CA ILE A 21 6.02 9.94 -5.87
C ILE A 21 7.52 9.72 -5.64
N CYS A 22 7.94 9.69 -4.38
CA CYS A 22 9.33 9.55 -3.99
C CYS A 22 9.66 8.09 -3.60
N SER A 23 10.91 7.71 -3.82
CA SER A 23 11.43 6.45 -3.28
C SER A 23 11.43 6.51 -1.75
N GLY A 24 10.84 5.51 -1.10
CA GLY A 24 10.61 5.49 0.34
C GLY A 24 9.22 5.98 0.75
N ASP A 25 8.40 6.48 -0.18
CA ASP A 25 6.99 6.72 0.11
C ASP A 25 6.28 5.37 0.31
N PHE A 26 5.39 5.33 1.29
CA PHE A 26 4.52 4.19 1.53
C PHE A 26 3.18 4.66 2.07
N LEU A 27 2.15 3.87 1.82
CA LEU A 27 0.81 4.06 2.35
C LEU A 27 0.16 2.71 2.59
N VAL A 28 -0.72 2.65 3.57
CA VAL A 28 -1.55 1.47 3.84
C VAL A 28 -2.97 1.83 3.46
N ARG A 29 -3.60 1.02 2.61
CA ARG A 29 -5.00 1.17 2.19
C ARG A 29 -5.78 -0.08 2.58
N GLU A 30 -7.05 0.08 2.97
CA GLU A 30 -7.92 -1.08 3.15
C GLU A 30 -8.29 -1.65 1.77
N SER A 31 -8.35 -2.97 1.67
CA SER A 31 -8.77 -3.63 0.43
C SER A 31 -10.27 -3.41 0.21
N SER A 32 -10.64 -2.89 -0.96
CA SER A 32 -12.04 -2.77 -1.37
C SER A 32 -12.76 -4.12 -1.45
N SER A 33 -12.02 -5.23 -1.56
CA SER A 33 -12.56 -6.58 -1.71
C SER A 33 -12.96 -7.26 -0.38
N ALA A 34 -12.40 -6.85 0.76
CA ALA A 34 -12.69 -7.45 2.05
C ALA A 34 -12.32 -6.52 3.22
N ALA A 35 -13.27 -6.28 4.11
CA ALA A 35 -13.04 -5.52 5.34
C ALA A 35 -12.04 -6.25 6.24
N GLY A 36 -11.09 -5.51 6.82
CA GLY A 36 -10.02 -6.07 7.64
C GLY A 36 -8.82 -6.65 6.88
N GLN A 37 -8.79 -6.51 5.54
CA GLN A 37 -7.57 -6.72 4.76
C GLN A 37 -6.91 -5.39 4.44
N TYR A 38 -5.61 -5.31 4.68
CA TYR A 38 -4.84 -4.08 4.42
C TYR A 38 -3.80 -4.34 3.36
N VAL A 39 -3.54 -3.35 2.51
CA VAL A 39 -2.51 -3.40 1.48
C VAL A 39 -1.52 -2.27 1.76
N LEU A 40 -0.29 -2.64 2.08
CA LEU A 40 0.85 -1.73 2.11
C LEU A 40 1.35 -1.52 0.69
N SER A 41 1.19 -0.31 0.17
CA SER A 41 1.75 0.10 -1.12
C SER A 41 2.96 0.97 -0.86
N GLY A 42 4.10 0.65 -1.43
CA GLY A 42 5.34 1.40 -1.22
C GLY A 42 6.15 1.53 -2.50
N ARG A 43 6.87 2.64 -2.66
CA ARG A 43 7.74 2.88 -3.81
C ARG A 43 9.19 2.70 -3.43
N GLU A 44 9.86 1.81 -4.15
CA GLU A 44 11.29 1.57 -4.04
C GLU A 44 11.93 1.95 -5.38
N GLY A 45 12.68 3.05 -5.40
CA GLY A 45 13.22 3.59 -6.65
C GLY A 45 12.10 4.04 -7.61
N ALA A 46 12.07 3.43 -8.80
CA ALA A 46 11.06 3.65 -9.83
C ALA A 46 9.90 2.63 -9.78
N THR A 47 9.98 1.62 -8.89
CA THR A 47 9.02 0.52 -8.84
C THR A 47 8.08 0.70 -7.66
N VAL A 48 6.78 0.54 -7.91
CA VAL A 48 5.78 0.44 -6.84
C VAL A 48 5.53 -1.03 -6.51
N ARG A 49 5.54 -1.35 -5.22
CA ARG A 49 5.26 -2.70 -4.68
C ARG A 49 4.01 -2.63 -3.81
N HIS A 50 3.21 -3.68 -3.86
CA HIS A 50 2.01 -3.82 -3.02
C HIS A 50 2.10 -5.12 -2.23
N LEU A 51 1.96 -5.02 -0.91
CA LEU A 51 2.04 -6.13 0.03
C LEU A 51 0.71 -6.23 0.78
N LEU A 52 0.04 -7.37 0.68
CA LEU A 52 -1.18 -7.64 1.43
C LEU A 52 -0.79 -8.02 2.87
N LEU A 53 -1.25 -7.22 3.84
CA LEU A 53 -1.15 -7.48 5.26
C LEU A 53 -2.40 -8.25 5.68
N VAL A 54 -2.26 -9.56 5.89
CA VAL A 54 -3.31 -10.44 6.43
C VAL A 54 -2.89 -10.94 7.81
N ASP A 55 -3.83 -10.90 8.75
CA ASP A 55 -3.71 -11.38 10.13
C ASP A 55 -3.55 -12.93 10.24
N PRO A 56 -3.22 -13.49 11.43
CA PRO A 56 -1.98 -14.23 11.72
C PRO A 56 -1.86 -15.67 11.19
N ASN A 57 -2.79 -16.16 10.38
CA ASN A 57 -2.58 -17.43 9.64
C ASN A 57 -1.69 -17.20 8.39
N GLY A 58 -1.45 -15.94 8.02
CA GLY A 58 -0.10 -15.42 7.79
C GLY A 58 0.63 -15.78 6.48
N GLN A 59 -0.06 -15.99 5.37
CA GLN A 59 0.62 -16.05 4.06
C GLN A 59 0.45 -14.74 3.29
N VAL A 60 1.54 -13.99 3.17
CA VAL A 60 1.66 -12.83 2.27
C VAL A 60 2.16 -13.35 0.92
N SER A 61 1.31 -13.34 -0.11
CA SER A 61 1.73 -13.68 -1.46
C SER A 61 2.01 -12.38 -2.23
N SER A 62 3.29 -12.16 -2.58
CA SER A 62 3.70 -11.12 -3.53
C SER A 62 3.37 -11.61 -4.94
N ALA A 63 2.47 -10.91 -5.63
CA ALA A 63 2.23 -11.09 -7.07
C ALA A 63 2.93 -9.99 -7.86
#